data_AF-A0A6B3EX52-F1
#
_entry.id   AF-A0A6B3EX52-F1
#
_cell.length_a   1.000
_cell.length_b   1.000
_cell.length_c   1.000
_cell.angle_alpha   90.00
_cell.angle_beta   90.00
_cell.angle_gamma   90.00
#
_symmetry.space_group_name_H-M   'P 1'
#
loop_
_entity.id
_entity.type
_entity.pdbx_description
1 polymer ?
#
loop_
_entity_poly.entity_id
_entity_poly.type
_entity_poly.pdbx_seq_one_letter_code
_entity_poly.pdbx_strand_id
1 'polypeptide(L)'
;MSEQQTQERVTADFWFDPMCPWAWMTSRWMLEVEKVRPVDVRWHVMSLAVLNEPKLDELPEHYRETMAGPAWGPVRVVIAARELHGD
;
A
#
# COMPACT_ATOMS: atom_id res chain seq x y z
N MET A 1 10.11 20.80 -36.31
CA MET A 1 10.70 19.63 -35.62
C MET A 1 10.42 19.83 -34.14
N SER A 2 9.48 19.07 -33.57
CA SER A 2 9.10 19.26 -32.16
C SER A 2 10.21 18.68 -31.29
N GLU A 3 10.81 19.51 -30.45
CA GLU A 3 11.69 19.06 -29.38
C GLU A 3 10.87 18.18 -28.42
N GLN A 4 11.25 16.91 -28.30
CA GLN A 4 10.75 16.04 -27.24
C GLN A 4 11.49 16.44 -25.96
N GLN A 5 10.85 17.25 -25.12
CA GLN A 5 11.30 17.43 -23.74
C GLN A 5 11.21 16.08 -23.02
N THR A 6 12.35 15.56 -22.55
CA THR A 6 12.37 14.42 -21.64
C THR A 6 11.71 14.87 -20.34
N GLN A 7 10.48 14.41 -20.09
CA GLN A 7 9.73 14.79 -18.90
C GLN A 7 10.35 14.08 -17.69
N GLU A 8 10.88 14.85 -16.74
CA GLU A 8 11.43 14.34 -15.49
C GLU A 8 10.35 13.52 -14.76
N ARG A 9 10.72 12.31 -14.32
CA ARG A 9 9.78 11.42 -13.62
C ARG A 9 9.74 11.75 -12.14
N VAL A 10 8.53 11.83 -11.59
CA VAL A 10 8.29 12.07 -10.17
C VAL A 10 8.02 10.75 -9.46
N THR A 11 8.63 10.52 -8.31
CA THR A 11 8.33 9.32 -7.50
C THR A 11 7.07 9.53 -6.66
N ALA A 12 6.12 8.60 -6.76
CA ALA A 12 4.96 8.51 -5.88
C ALA A 12 5.17 7.38 -4.87
N ASP A 13 5.34 7.74 -3.60
CA ASP A 13 5.43 6.77 -2.51
C ASP A 13 4.05 6.24 -2.12
N PHE A 14 3.84 4.92 -2.24
CA PHE A 14 2.55 4.29 -2.05
C PHE A 14 2.58 3.27 -0.92
N TRP A 15 1.92 3.59 0.20
CA TRP A 15 1.74 2.65 1.32
C TRP A 15 0.46 1.83 1.16
N PHE A 16 0.58 0.51 1.26
CA PHE A 16 -0.56 -0.39 1.14
C PHE A 16 -0.63 -1.45 2.25
N ASP A 17 -1.86 -1.78 2.63
CA ASP A 17 -2.21 -3.02 3.33
C ASP A 17 -3.12 -3.82 2.36
N PRO A 18 -2.85 -5.10 2.08
CA PRO A 18 -3.68 -5.93 1.22
C PRO A 18 -5.16 -6.01 1.63
N MET A 19 -5.49 -5.79 2.90
CA MET A 19 -6.86 -5.79 3.42
C MET A 19 -7.60 -4.46 3.17
N CYS A 20 -6.91 -3.38 2.79
CA CYS A 20 -7.51 -2.07 2.64
C CYS A 20 -8.18 -1.89 1.27
N PRO A 21 -9.52 -1.71 1.20
CA PRO A 21 -10.20 -1.54 -0.08
C PRO A 21 -9.80 -0.25 -0.80
N TRP A 22 -9.48 0.81 -0.05
CA TRP A 22 -9.02 2.08 -0.60
C TRP A 22 -7.63 1.94 -1.20
N ALA A 23 -6.69 1.33 -0.48
CA ALA A 23 -5.35 1.07 -1.01
C ALA A 23 -5.40 0.20 -2.27
N TRP A 24 -6.31 -0.79 -2.33
CA TRP A 24 -6.52 -1.57 -3.55
C TRP A 24 -6.93 -0.69 -4.73
N MET A 25 -8.02 0.08 -4.60
CA MET A 25 -8.50 0.94 -5.68
C MET A 25 -7.44 1.96 -6.12
N THR A 26 -6.79 2.63 -5.17
CA THR A 26 -5.76 3.62 -5.48
C THR A 26 -4.51 2.97 -6.09
N SER A 27 -4.14 1.74 -5.68
CA SER A 27 -3.02 1.02 -6.31
C SER A 27 -3.29 0.71 -7.79
N ARG A 28 -4.53 0.30 -8.12
CA ARG A 28 -4.92 0.02 -9.51
C ARG A 28 -4.90 1.30 -10.33
N TRP A 29 -5.39 2.41 -9.76
CA TRP A 29 -5.32 3.71 -10.41
C TRP A 29 -3.86 4.16 -10.64
N MET A 30 -2.97 4.00 -9.66
CA MET A 30 -1.57 4.38 -9.82
C MET A 30 -0.88 3.62 -10.97
N LEU A 31 -1.18 2.33 -11.14
CA LEU A 31 -0.70 1.55 -12.29
C LEU A 31 -1.20 2.09 -13.64
N GLU A 32 -2.39 2.70 -13.70
CA GLU A 32 -2.87 3.39 -14.90
C GLU A 32 -2.20 4.75 -15.09
N VAL A 33 -1.92 5.47 -14.00
CA VAL A 33 -1.21 6.76 -14.03
C VAL A 33 0.20 6.61 -14.60
N GLU A 34 0.95 5.58 -14.18
CA GLU A 34 2.32 5.34 -14.67
C GLU A 34 2.39 5.17 -16.20
N LYS A 35 1.30 4.71 -16.83
CA LYS A 35 1.21 4.54 -18.29
C LYS A 35 1.06 5.87 -19.04
N VAL A 36 0.50 6.89 -18.39
CA VAL A 36 0.08 8.14 -19.06
C VAL A 36 0.71 9.40 -18.46
N ARG A 37 1.53 9.28 -17.42
CA ARG A 37 2.25 10.38 -16.77
C ARG A 37 3.69 9.96 -16.43
N PRO A 38 4.64 10.91 -16.35
CA PRO A 38 6.01 10.63 -15.92
C PRO A 38 6.07 10.44 -14.41
N VAL A 39 5.50 9.34 -13.90
CA VAL A 39 5.46 9.01 -12.48
C VAL A 39 5.95 7.58 -12.29
N ASP A 40 6.83 7.36 -11.31
CA ASP A 40 7.25 6.03 -10.86
C ASP A 40 6.65 5.75 -9.48
N VAL A 41 6.02 4.59 -9.30
CA VAL A 41 5.47 4.20 -8.00
C VAL A 41 6.52 3.45 -7.18
N ARG A 42 6.81 3.94 -5.98
CA ARG A 42 7.61 3.22 -4.98
C ARG A 42 6.69 2.64 -3.93
N TRP A 43 6.66 1.31 -3.84
CA TRP A 43 5.74 0.58 -2.98
C TRP A 43 6.28 0.45 -1.56
N HIS A 44 5.40 0.61 -0.58
CA HIS A 44 5.68 0.43 0.84
C HIS A 44 4.55 -0.34 1.50
N VAL A 45 4.89 -1.19 2.47
CA VAL A 45 3.87 -1.86 3.28
C VAL A 45 3.45 -0.94 4.42
N MET A 46 2.16 -0.82 4.66
CA MET A 46 1.58 -0.33 5.93
C MET A 46 0.65 -1.40 6.50
N SER A 47 0.13 -1.20 7.71
CA SER A 47 -0.80 -2.13 8.33
C SER A 47 -1.98 -1.42 8.97
N LEU A 48 -3.20 -1.86 8.63
CA LEU A 48 -4.43 -1.47 9.31
C LEU A 48 -4.47 -2.01 10.74
N ALA A 49 -3.88 -3.18 10.99
CA ALA A 49 -3.76 -3.72 12.35
C ALA A 49 -2.96 -2.74 13.23
N VAL A 50 -1.77 -2.33 12.78
CA VAL A 50 -0.93 -1.34 13.48
C VAL A 50 -1.64 0.01 13.62
N LEU A 51 -2.33 0.48 12.58
CA LEU A 51 -3.09 1.73 12.63
C LEU A 51 -4.18 1.70 13.72
N ASN A 52 -4.80 0.53 13.94
CA ASN A 52 -5.92 0.37 14.88
C ASN A 52 -5.50 -0.08 16.28
N GLU A 53 -4.26 -0.53 16.49
CA GLU A 53 -3.74 -0.96 17.80
C GLU A 53 -4.10 -0.02 18.96
N PRO A 54 -3.93 1.32 18.86
CA PRO A 54 -4.22 2.23 19.97
C PRO A 54 -5.72 2.38 20.29
N LYS A 55 -6.60 1.83 19.45
CA LYS A 55 -8.06 2.03 19.53
C LYS A 55 -8.84 0.74 19.68
N LEU A 56 -8.17 -0.41 19.87
CA LEU A 56 -8.82 -1.71 19.90
C LEU A 56 -10.00 -1.77 20.89
N ASP A 57 -9.85 -1.15 22.06
CA ASP A 57 -10.89 -1.11 23.11
C ASP A 57 -12.13 -0.29 22.71
N GLU A 58 -12.00 0.58 21.71
CA GLU A 58 -13.10 1.42 21.18
C GLU A 58 -13.83 0.75 20.01
N LEU A 59 -13.31 -0.37 19.49
CA LEU A 59 -13.84 -1.03 18.31
C LEU A 59 -14.90 -2.09 18.67
N PRO A 60 -15.92 -2.27 17.82
CA PRO A 60 -16.85 -3.40 17.93
C PRO A 60 -16.10 -4.74 17.98
N GLU A 61 -16.59 -5.69 18.78
CA GLU A 61 -15.94 -6.99 19.05
C GLU A 61 -15.37 -7.65 17.79
N HIS A 62 -16.22 -7.89 16.80
CA HIS A 62 -15.83 -8.55 15.55
C HIS A 62 -14.69 -7.84 14.81
N TYR A 63 -14.68 -6.50 14.84
CA TYR A 63 -13.67 -5.70 14.17
C TYR A 63 -12.36 -5.73 14.95
N ARG A 64 -12.43 -5.64 16.28
CA ARG A 64 -11.28 -5.78 17.17
C ARG A 64 -10.61 -7.14 17.02
N GLU A 65 -11.38 -8.24 17.03
CA GLU A 65 -10.87 -9.59 16.81
C GLU A 65 -10.13 -9.70 15.46
N THR A 66 -10.69 -9.09 14.42
CA THR A 66 -10.07 -9.06 13.09
C THR A 66 -8.74 -8.28 13.10
N MET A 67 -8.74 -7.08 13.69
CA MET A 67 -7.55 -6.20 13.74
C MET A 67 -6.44 -6.77 14.64
N ALA A 68 -6.80 -7.40 15.76
CA ALA A 68 -5.86 -8.00 16.69
C ALA A 68 -5.27 -9.34 16.19
N GLY A 69 -5.91 -10.00 15.22
CA GLY A 69 -5.49 -11.31 14.72
C GLY A 69 -5.36 -11.34 13.18
N PRO A 70 -6.39 -11.78 12.43
CA PRO A 70 -6.30 -12.05 11.00
C PRO A 70 -5.69 -10.93 10.13
N ALA A 71 -5.92 -9.66 10.48
CA ALA A 71 -5.43 -8.51 9.70
C ALA A 71 -3.89 -8.44 9.59
N TRP A 72 -3.16 -9.09 10.50
CA TRP A 72 -1.69 -9.16 10.46
C TRP A 72 -1.13 -10.09 9.39
N GLY A 73 -1.89 -11.11 8.98
CA GLY A 73 -1.41 -12.18 8.13
C GLY A 73 -0.82 -11.69 6.80
N PRO A 74 -1.61 -10.95 5.98
CA PRO A 74 -1.14 -10.51 4.67
C PRO A 74 0.09 -9.61 4.73
N VAL A 75 0.10 -8.60 5.60
CA VAL A 75 1.24 -7.67 5.71
C VAL A 75 2.52 -8.36 6.18
N ARG A 76 2.44 -9.34 7.09
CA ARG A 76 3.59 -10.13 7.52
C ARG A 76 4.15 -10.99 6.40
N VAL A 77 3.29 -11.60 5.57
CA VAL A 77 3.72 -12.36 4.39
C VAL A 77 4.42 -11.46 3.38
N VAL A 78 3.87 -10.26 3.11
CA VAL A 78 4.48 -9.31 2.16
C VAL A 78 5.84 -8.81 2.68
N ILE A 79 5.95 -8.49 3.96
CA ILE A 79 7.24 -8.11 4.57
C ILE A 79 8.25 -9.25 4.47
N ALA A 80 7.85 -10.49 4.80
CA ALA A 80 8.73 -11.65 4.68
C ALA A 80 9.19 -11.87 3.22
N ALA A 81 8.30 -11.70 2.24
CA ALA A 81 8.67 -11.77 0.83
C ALA A 81 9.71 -10.70 0.47
N ARG A 82 9.52 -9.46 0.92
CA ARG A 82 10.48 -8.36 0.73
C ARG A 82 11.83 -8.65 1.38
N GLU A 83 11.86 -9.17 2.61
CA GLU A 83 13.11 -9.51 3.30
C GLU A 83 13.89 -10.63 2.59
N LEU A 84 13.19 -11.61 2.01
CA LEU A 84 13.79 -12.76 1.37
C LEU A 84 14.18 -12.52 -0.10
N HIS A 85 13.48 -11.60 -0.79
CA HIS A 85 13.57 -11.48 -2.25
C HIS A 85 13.80 -10.05 -2.76
N GLY A 86 13.79 -9.04 -1.90
CA GLY A 86 13.90 -7.64 -2.32
C GLY A 86 12.56 -7.05 -2.78
N ASP A 87 12.65 -5.87 -3.38
CA ASP A 87 11.50 -5.07 -3.86
C ASP A 87 11.04 -5.42 -5.28
#